data_AF-A0A9R1C0B5-F1
#
_entry.id   AF-A0A9R1C0B5-F1
#
_cell.length_a   1.000
_cell.length_b   1.000
_cell.length_c   1.000
_cell.angle_alpha   90.00
_cell.angle_beta   90.00
_cell.angle_gamma   90.00
#
_symmetry.space_group_name_H-M   'P 1'
#
loop_
_entity.id
_entity.type
_entity.pdbx_description
1 polymer ?
#
loop_
_entity_poly.entity_id
_entity_poly.type
_entity_poly.pdbx_seq_one_letter_code
_entity_poly.pdbx_strand_id
1 'polypeptide(L)'
;MQIRDGLRRQAPSATGAMRSPMSAMMLAMFATMASFYVAGRLWQDAQNRVYLIKELDRRTGQGRSAISVDDTLKVVSCRQQGKRLASLEMELAAAKHEGFVGKYTSETNATHSRKKPLVVIGIMTSFGRKNYREAVRKSWLPTGSLLKKLEDEKGIVVRFIVGRSANRGDRFDREIDDENRSTNDFVTLDDHIESDEELPMKTKRYFANAAETFDAEFYAKVNDDIYINVDTLSAMLETHWDKPRVYIGCMKSGEVFSEATHKWYEPDWWKFGDGKSYFRHASGEMFVVSRAVAQFISINSLFSVLMHMMMLVLDRG
;
A
#
# COMPACT_ATOMS: atom_id res chain seq x y z
N MET A 1 -77.94 41.36 -43.83
CA MET A 1 -77.46 42.68 -43.37
C MET A 1 -77.05 42.54 -41.91
N GLN A 2 -75.76 42.82 -41.61
CA GLN A 2 -75.02 42.80 -40.31
C GLN A 2 -74.96 41.45 -39.56
N ILE A 3 -73.85 40.70 -39.51
CA ILE A 3 -72.48 40.87 -38.93
C ILE A 3 -72.47 40.94 -37.39
N ARG A 4 -71.92 39.89 -36.74
CA ARG A 4 -71.23 40.00 -35.44
C ARG A 4 -70.19 38.88 -35.24
N ASP A 5 -68.94 39.34 -35.23
CA ASP A 5 -67.76 38.93 -34.46
C ASP A 5 -67.27 37.47 -34.40
N GLY A 6 -66.00 37.32 -34.75
CA GLY A 6 -65.25 36.07 -34.78
C GLY A 6 -64.54 35.74 -33.46
N LEU A 7 -64.37 34.44 -33.24
CA LEU A 7 -63.57 33.88 -32.15
C LEU A 7 -62.30 33.25 -32.76
N ARG A 8 -61.17 33.96 -32.72
CA ARG A 8 -59.85 33.42 -33.07
C ARG A 8 -59.36 32.53 -31.93
N ARG A 9 -59.19 31.24 -32.19
CA ARG A 9 -58.47 30.30 -31.33
C ARG A 9 -56.99 30.70 -31.28
N GLN A 10 -56.49 31.08 -30.11
CA GLN A 10 -55.05 31.19 -29.83
C GLN A 10 -54.48 29.80 -29.54
N ALA A 11 -53.40 29.46 -30.24
CA ALA A 11 -52.57 28.29 -29.95
C ALA A 11 -51.77 28.51 -28.65
N PRO A 12 -51.44 27.46 -27.89
CA PRO A 12 -50.60 27.60 -26.70
C PRO A 12 -49.18 27.99 -27.13
N SER A 13 -48.71 29.13 -26.61
CA SER A 13 -47.33 29.56 -26.77
C SER A 13 -46.41 28.61 -25.99
N ALA A 14 -45.42 28.06 -26.69
CA ALA A 14 -44.27 27.43 -26.07
C ALA A 14 -43.50 28.49 -25.29
N THR A 15 -43.81 28.64 -24.00
CA THR A 15 -42.98 29.38 -23.05
C THR A 15 -41.72 28.56 -22.78
N GLY A 16 -40.77 28.65 -23.72
CA GLY A 16 -39.39 28.31 -23.45
C GLY A 16 -38.92 29.15 -22.26
N ALA A 17 -38.61 28.49 -21.15
CA ALA A 17 -37.98 29.12 -20.01
C ALA A 17 -36.65 29.75 -20.47
N MET A 18 -36.66 31.05 -20.77
CA MET A 18 -35.45 31.84 -20.99
C MET A 18 -34.64 31.82 -19.69
N ARG A 19 -33.68 30.89 -19.59
CA ARG A 19 -32.56 31.03 -18.65
C ARG A 19 -31.87 32.34 -19.00
N SER A 20 -31.75 33.25 -18.02
CA SER A 20 -31.13 34.55 -18.26
C SER A 20 -29.70 34.36 -18.80
N PRO A 21 -29.28 35.12 -19.82
CA PRO A 21 -27.93 35.01 -20.38
C PRO A 21 -26.83 35.26 -19.34
N MET A 22 -27.13 36.07 -18.31
CA MET A 22 -26.25 36.27 -17.15
C MET A 22 -26.07 34.99 -16.33
N SER A 23 -27.12 34.17 -16.15
CA SER A 23 -27.02 32.88 -15.46
C SER A 23 -26.18 31.88 -16.26
N ALA A 24 -26.33 31.85 -17.59
CA ALA A 24 -25.52 31.00 -18.45
C ALA A 24 -24.03 31.42 -18.46
N MET A 25 -23.75 32.72 -18.45
CA MET A 25 -22.39 33.25 -18.40
C MET A 25 -21.70 32.93 -17.07
N MET A 26 -22.41 33.10 -15.94
CA MET A 26 -21.89 32.75 -14.62
C MET A 26 -21.63 31.24 -14.50
N LEU A 27 -22.55 30.40 -14.97
CA LEU A 27 -22.35 28.95 -15.02
C LEU A 27 -21.15 28.56 -15.88
N ALA A 28 -20.96 29.21 -17.03
CA ALA A 28 -19.79 28.99 -17.88
C ALA A 28 -18.49 29.39 -17.18
N MET A 29 -18.45 30.50 -16.44
CA MET A 29 -17.29 30.92 -15.64
C MET A 29 -16.97 29.92 -14.52
N PHE A 30 -17.97 29.41 -13.80
CA PHE A 30 -17.74 28.38 -12.79
C PHE A 30 -17.27 27.07 -13.41
N ALA A 31 -17.83 26.66 -14.55
CA ALA A 31 -17.42 25.45 -15.26
C ALA A 31 -15.98 25.54 -15.77
N THR A 32 -15.55 26.68 -16.32
CA THR A 32 -14.16 26.89 -16.75
C THR A 32 -13.21 26.93 -15.57
N MET A 33 -13.55 27.62 -14.48
CA MET A 33 -12.73 27.65 -13.27
C MET A 33 -12.59 26.25 -12.65
N ALA A 34 -13.68 25.48 -12.57
CA ALA A 34 -13.64 24.10 -12.12
C ALA A 34 -12.77 23.23 -13.05
N SER A 35 -12.86 23.42 -14.37
CA SER A 35 -12.04 22.69 -15.34
C SER A 35 -10.55 22.98 -15.17
N PHE A 36 -10.17 24.25 -15.00
CA PHE A 36 -8.78 24.63 -14.72
C PHE A 36 -8.29 24.09 -13.37
N TYR A 37 -9.14 24.12 -12.33
CA TYR A 37 -8.81 23.54 -11.04
C TYR A 37 -8.57 22.02 -11.16
N VAL A 38 -9.48 21.29 -11.81
CA VAL A 38 -9.33 19.84 -12.03
C VAL A 38 -8.09 19.53 -12.87
N ALA A 39 -7.88 20.25 -13.98
CA ALA A 39 -6.69 20.09 -14.81
C ALA A 39 -5.40 20.36 -14.02
N GLY A 40 -5.38 21.41 -13.18
CA GLY A 40 -4.26 21.72 -12.30
C GLY A 40 -4.00 20.61 -11.27
N ARG A 41 -5.05 20.05 -10.67
CA ARG A 41 -4.95 18.92 -9.72
C ARG A 41 -4.44 17.65 -10.41
N LEU A 42 -4.93 17.36 -11.62
CA LEU A 42 -4.45 16.23 -12.42
C LEU A 42 -2.99 16.41 -12.82
N TRP A 43 -2.58 17.62 -13.19
CA TRP A 43 -1.18 17.93 -13.49
C TRP A 43 -0.27 17.75 -12.27
N GLN A 44 -0.68 18.25 -11.11
CA GLN A 44 0.05 18.05 -9.85
C GLN A 44 0.16 16.56 -9.51
N ASP A 45 -0.92 15.77 -9.64
CA ASP A 45 -0.89 14.33 -9.40
C ASP A 45 0.07 13.62 -10.37
N ALA A 46 0.08 14.01 -11.65
CA ALA A 46 1.01 13.47 -12.63
C ALA A 46 2.48 13.76 -12.27
N GLN A 47 2.79 15.00 -11.87
CA GLN A 47 4.14 15.36 -11.41
C GLN A 47 4.54 14.56 -10.16
N ASN A 48 3.62 14.40 -9.20
CA ASN A 48 3.86 13.59 -8.00
C ASN A 48 4.14 12.13 -8.35
N ARG A 49 3.39 11.53 -9.28
CA ARG A 49 3.63 10.14 -9.74
C ARG A 49 5.02 9.98 -10.36
N VAL A 50 5.42 10.92 -11.22
CA VAL A 50 6.75 10.90 -11.83
C VAL A 50 7.84 11.01 -10.77
N TYR A 51 7.66 11.90 -9.78
CA TYR A 51 8.56 12.01 -8.64
C TYR A 51 8.66 10.71 -7.84
N LEU A 52 7.52 10.10 -7.48
CA LEU A 52 7.45 8.85 -6.72
C LEU A 52 8.16 7.70 -7.45
N ILE A 53 7.93 7.55 -8.77
CA ILE A 53 8.59 6.51 -9.58
C ILE A 53 10.10 6.73 -9.59
N LYS A 54 10.53 7.96 -9.86
CA LYS A 54 11.96 8.30 -9.90
C LYS A 54 12.65 8.05 -8.56
N GLU A 55 12.01 8.42 -7.46
CA GLU A 55 12.54 8.21 -6.12
C GLU A 55 12.55 6.72 -5.74
N LEU A 56 11.52 5.97 -6.14
CA LEU A 56 11.47 4.52 -5.95
C LEU A 56 12.58 3.79 -6.71
N ASP A 57 12.79 4.12 -7.99
CA ASP A 57 13.87 3.56 -8.81
C ASP A 57 15.24 3.87 -8.20
N ARG A 58 15.42 5.09 -7.68
CA ARG A 58 16.64 5.51 -6.97
C ARG A 58 16.89 4.67 -5.72
N ARG A 59 15.86 4.39 -4.90
CA ARG A 59 16.00 3.63 -3.64
C ARG A 59 16.12 2.13 -3.84
N THR A 60 15.44 1.58 -4.83
CA THR A 60 15.44 0.13 -5.09
C THR A 60 16.62 -0.32 -5.93
N GLY A 61 17.35 0.60 -6.58
CA GLY A 61 18.45 0.28 -7.49
C GLY A 61 17.98 -0.34 -8.81
N GLN A 62 16.66 -0.39 -9.04
CA GLN A 62 16.08 -0.82 -10.31
C GLN A 62 16.15 0.37 -11.29
N GLY A 63 17.30 0.54 -11.93
CA GLY A 63 17.54 1.54 -12.97
C GLY A 63 16.79 1.27 -14.29
N ARG A 64 15.47 0.96 -14.22
CA ARG A 64 14.59 0.87 -15.38
C ARG A 64 13.29 1.59 -15.07
N SER A 65 13.25 2.84 -15.52
CA SER A 65 12.09 3.72 -15.56
C SER A 65 10.83 2.94 -15.93
N ALA A 66 9.91 2.83 -14.98
CA ALA A 66 8.53 2.48 -15.29
C ALA A 66 7.87 3.70 -15.95
N ILE A 67 7.37 3.51 -17.17
CA ILE A 67 6.64 4.48 -18.01
C ILE A 67 7.56 5.43 -18.80
N SER A 68 8.30 4.86 -19.75
CA SER A 68 8.74 5.57 -20.96
C SER A 68 7.68 5.37 -22.05
N VAL A 69 7.54 6.33 -22.97
CA VAL A 69 6.66 6.27 -24.17
C VAL A 69 6.92 5.02 -25.02
N ASP A 70 8.06 4.35 -24.83
CA ASP A 70 8.36 3.01 -25.35
C ASP A 70 7.38 1.90 -24.89
N ASP A 71 6.76 2.03 -23.71
CA ASP A 71 5.83 1.02 -23.18
C ASP A 71 4.54 0.91 -24.00
N THR A 72 4.11 2.00 -24.64
CA THR A 72 2.99 2.00 -25.59
C THR A 72 3.42 1.49 -26.97
N LEU A 73 4.72 1.53 -27.28
CA LEU A 73 5.30 1.03 -28.53
C LEU A 73 5.75 -0.46 -28.45
N LYS A 74 5.45 -1.16 -27.34
CA LYS A 74 5.87 -2.54 -27.09
C LYS A 74 5.20 -3.62 -27.94
N VAL A 75 4.17 -3.29 -28.72
CA VAL A 75 3.54 -4.26 -29.62
C VAL A 75 4.37 -4.48 -30.90
N VAL A 76 5.23 -3.54 -31.30
CA VAL A 76 5.96 -3.61 -32.59
C VAL A 76 7.42 -4.10 -32.43
N SER A 77 8.02 -4.06 -31.24
CA SER A 77 9.43 -4.43 -31.01
C SER A 77 9.69 -5.87 -30.51
N CYS A 78 8.64 -6.69 -30.39
CA CYS A 78 8.70 -8.05 -29.84
C CYS A 78 9.70 -8.98 -30.56
N ARG A 79 9.91 -8.77 -31.87
CA ARG A 79 10.80 -9.62 -32.69
C ARG A 79 12.29 -9.43 -32.42
N GLN A 80 12.71 -8.24 -31.99
CA GLN A 80 14.12 -7.95 -31.71
C GLN A 80 14.51 -8.33 -30.28
N GLN A 81 13.56 -8.25 -29.35
CA GLN A 81 13.73 -8.75 -27.98
C GLN A 81 13.81 -10.27 -27.94
N GLY A 82 13.01 -10.99 -28.74
CA GLY A 82 13.12 -12.45 -28.85
C GLY A 82 14.51 -12.92 -29.30
N LYS A 83 15.15 -12.20 -30.23
CA LYS A 83 16.53 -12.52 -30.67
C LYS A 83 17.57 -12.28 -29.58
N ARG A 84 17.43 -11.19 -28.80
CA ARG A 84 18.32 -10.90 -27.67
C ARG A 84 18.12 -11.88 -26.52
N LEU A 85 16.88 -12.28 -26.26
CA LEU A 85 16.57 -13.26 -25.22
C LEU A 85 17.15 -14.63 -25.59
N ALA A 86 16.97 -15.06 -26.84
CA ALA A 86 17.58 -16.29 -27.34
C ALA A 86 19.12 -16.28 -27.28
N SER A 87 19.78 -15.14 -27.59
CA SER A 87 21.24 -15.08 -27.49
C SER A 87 21.72 -15.13 -26.05
N LEU A 88 21.04 -14.43 -25.13
CA LEU A 88 21.35 -14.44 -23.70
C LEU A 88 21.08 -15.82 -23.08
N GLU A 89 20.04 -16.53 -23.50
CA GLU A 89 19.79 -17.92 -23.10
C GLU A 89 20.88 -18.86 -23.59
N MET A 90 21.39 -18.66 -24.82
CA MET A 90 22.50 -19.45 -25.37
C MET A 90 23.80 -19.19 -24.61
N GLU A 91 24.10 -17.93 -24.27
CA GLU A 91 25.25 -17.56 -23.44
C GLU A 91 25.12 -18.10 -22.01
N LEU A 92 23.92 -18.04 -21.42
CA LEU A 92 23.66 -18.59 -20.09
C LEU A 92 23.81 -20.12 -20.06
N ALA A 93 23.36 -20.81 -21.11
CA ALA A 93 23.54 -22.25 -21.26
C ALA A 93 25.03 -22.63 -21.42
N ALA A 94 25.78 -21.87 -22.23
CA ALA A 94 27.22 -22.06 -22.38
C ALA A 94 27.96 -21.84 -21.04
N ALA A 95 27.67 -20.75 -20.33
CA ALA A 95 28.26 -20.47 -19.03
C ALA A 95 27.93 -21.56 -17.99
N LYS A 96 26.69 -22.09 -17.98
CA LYS A 96 26.31 -23.21 -17.10
C LYS A 96 27.10 -24.49 -17.42
N HIS A 97 27.35 -24.79 -18.68
CA HIS A 97 28.19 -25.92 -19.10
C HIS A 97 29.66 -25.76 -18.69
N GLU A 98 30.14 -24.52 -18.59
CA GLU A 98 31.47 -24.17 -18.07
C GLU A 98 31.54 -24.13 -16.52
N GLY A 99 30.46 -24.54 -15.83
CA GLY A 99 30.41 -24.65 -14.38
C GLY A 99 29.90 -23.41 -13.65
N PHE A 100 29.34 -22.42 -14.36
CA PHE A 100 28.74 -21.23 -13.75
C PHE A 100 27.43 -21.60 -13.01
N VAL A 101 27.52 -21.69 -11.68
CA VAL A 101 26.34 -21.64 -10.79
C VAL A 101 26.03 -20.16 -10.58
N GLY A 102 24.87 -19.72 -11.07
CA GLY A 102 24.42 -18.33 -10.96
C GLY A 102 24.37 -17.84 -9.52
N LYS A 103 25.46 -17.27 -9.04
CA LYS A 103 25.53 -16.52 -7.80
C LYS A 103 25.22 -15.06 -8.13
N TYR A 104 23.97 -14.65 -7.93
CA TYR A 104 23.69 -13.27 -7.57
C TYR A 104 24.22 -13.03 -6.15
N THR A 105 25.54 -13.05 -5.98
CA THR A 105 26.17 -12.50 -4.80
C THR A 105 26.27 -11.01 -5.03
N SER A 106 25.38 -10.27 -4.36
CA SER A 106 25.55 -8.83 -4.12
C SER A 106 27.00 -8.59 -3.71
N GLU A 107 27.68 -7.68 -4.40
CA GLU A 107 29.05 -7.26 -4.09
C GLU A 107 29.15 -6.96 -2.59
N THR A 108 29.87 -7.81 -1.87
CA THR A 108 30.20 -7.58 -0.46
C THR A 108 31.28 -6.51 -0.42
N ASN A 109 30.86 -5.24 -0.33
CA ASN A 109 31.72 -4.23 0.24
C ASN A 109 31.94 -4.57 1.71
N ALA A 110 33.19 -4.91 2.00
CA ALA A 110 33.69 -5.38 3.28
C ALA A 110 33.75 -4.26 4.31
N THR A 111 32.60 -3.94 4.91
CA THR A 111 32.50 -3.21 6.19
C THR A 111 31.17 -3.59 6.86
N HIS A 112 31.15 -4.72 7.58
CA HIS A 112 30.00 -5.17 8.38
C HIS A 112 28.61 -4.99 7.72
N SER A 113 28.43 -5.47 6.49
CA SER A 113 27.08 -5.51 5.93
C SER A 113 26.25 -6.51 6.74
N ARG A 114 25.36 -6.02 7.60
CA ARG A 114 24.31 -6.85 8.20
C ARG A 114 23.65 -7.59 7.04
N LYS A 115 23.65 -8.92 7.10
CA LYS A 115 22.97 -9.76 6.11
C LYS A 115 21.54 -9.23 5.98
N LYS A 116 21.16 -8.85 4.76
CA LYS A 116 19.84 -8.29 4.47
C LYS A 116 18.76 -9.29 4.95
N PRO A 117 17.85 -8.91 5.86
CA PRO A 117 16.77 -9.78 6.28
C PRO A 117 15.86 -10.16 5.10
N LEU A 118 15.37 -11.40 5.10
CA LEU A 118 14.37 -11.89 4.16
C LEU A 118 13.04 -11.16 4.38
N VAL A 119 12.58 -11.10 5.64
CA VAL A 119 11.28 -10.50 5.97
C VAL A 119 11.30 -9.82 7.34
N VAL A 120 10.63 -8.68 7.43
CA VAL A 120 10.27 -8.03 8.70
C VAL A 120 8.78 -8.21 8.93
N ILE A 121 8.41 -8.85 10.03
CA ILE A 121 7.03 -9.14 10.42
C ILE A 121 6.63 -8.20 11.57
N GLY A 122 5.65 -7.34 11.31
CA GLY A 122 5.04 -6.45 12.29
C GLY A 122 3.74 -7.06 12.81
N ILE A 123 3.73 -7.43 14.09
CA ILE A 123 2.55 -7.92 14.79
C ILE A 123 1.81 -6.72 15.39
N MET A 124 0.66 -6.38 14.86
CA MET A 124 -0.16 -5.26 15.32
C MET A 124 -0.80 -5.59 16.67
N THR A 125 -0.44 -4.83 17.70
CA THR A 125 -0.94 -4.98 19.07
C THR A 125 -1.25 -3.62 19.67
N SER A 126 -2.22 -3.53 20.56
CA SER A 126 -2.55 -2.29 21.29
C SER A 126 -2.30 -2.42 22.79
N PHE A 127 -2.58 -1.35 23.54
CA PHE A 127 -2.58 -1.36 25.00
C PHE A 127 -3.58 -2.39 25.56
N GLY A 128 -3.31 -2.92 26.75
CA GLY A 128 -4.17 -3.93 27.38
C GLY A 128 -4.12 -5.33 26.75
N ARG A 129 -3.48 -5.53 25.59
CA ARG A 129 -3.35 -6.84 24.91
C ARG A 129 -2.13 -7.68 25.34
N LYS A 130 -1.66 -7.50 26.58
CA LYS A 130 -0.48 -8.24 27.11
C LYS A 130 -0.66 -9.76 27.02
N ASN A 131 -1.86 -10.27 27.33
CA ASN A 131 -2.16 -11.71 27.26
C ASN A 131 -2.02 -12.27 25.84
N TYR A 132 -2.39 -11.50 24.80
CA TYR A 132 -2.24 -11.91 23.40
C TYR A 132 -0.77 -11.96 23.00
N ARG A 133 0.01 -10.93 23.37
CA ARG A 133 1.47 -10.94 23.14
C ARG A 133 2.15 -12.11 23.84
N GLU A 134 1.76 -12.43 25.07
CA GLU A 134 2.26 -13.62 25.78
C GLU A 134 1.87 -14.93 25.07
N ALA A 135 0.64 -15.03 24.54
CA ALA A 135 0.21 -16.21 23.79
C ALA A 135 1.03 -16.38 22.49
N VAL A 136 1.32 -15.29 21.78
CA VAL A 136 2.20 -15.29 20.60
C VAL A 136 3.62 -15.76 20.97
N ARG A 137 4.20 -15.23 22.05
CA ARG A 137 5.54 -15.64 22.56
C ARG A 137 5.59 -17.10 23.04
N LYS A 138 4.49 -17.62 23.57
CA LYS A 138 4.37 -19.01 24.02
C LYS A 138 4.10 -20.00 22.87
N SER A 139 3.71 -19.51 21.69
CA SER A 139 3.29 -20.35 20.57
C SER A 139 4.30 -20.39 19.44
N TRP A 140 4.47 -19.30 18.68
CA TRP A 140 5.25 -19.29 17.44
C TRP A 140 6.38 -18.25 17.40
N LEU A 141 6.34 -17.23 18.26
CA LEU A 141 7.40 -16.24 18.34
C LEU A 141 8.46 -16.67 19.36
N PRO A 142 9.68 -17.08 18.94
CA PRO A 142 10.75 -17.33 19.88
C PRO A 142 11.13 -16.05 20.65
N THR A 143 11.66 -16.21 21.86
CA THR A 143 12.06 -15.09 22.74
C THR A 143 13.55 -15.13 23.09
N GLY A 144 14.10 -13.99 23.51
CA GLY A 144 15.48 -13.89 23.99
C GLY A 144 16.53 -14.27 22.93
N SER A 145 17.42 -15.22 23.27
CA SER A 145 18.50 -15.65 22.36
C SER A 145 17.98 -16.40 21.13
N LEU A 146 16.84 -17.08 21.22
CA LEU A 146 16.23 -17.78 20.09
C LEU A 146 15.67 -16.79 19.06
N LEU A 147 15.16 -15.64 19.50
CA LEU A 147 14.72 -14.57 18.60
C LEU A 147 15.90 -14.02 17.80
N LYS A 148 17.02 -13.73 18.47
CA LYS A 148 18.25 -13.29 17.79
C LYS A 148 18.76 -14.35 16.80
N LYS A 149 18.70 -15.62 17.17
CA LYS A 149 19.06 -16.72 16.27
C LYS A 149 18.17 -16.76 15.01
N LEU A 150 16.87 -16.54 15.17
CA LEU A 150 15.92 -16.44 14.04
C LEU A 150 16.28 -15.27 13.10
N GLU A 151 16.66 -14.12 13.67
CA GLU A 151 17.09 -12.94 12.92
C GLU A 151 18.40 -13.17 12.18
N ASP A 152 19.42 -13.67 12.87
CA ASP A 152 20.78 -13.81 12.34
C ASP A 152 20.89 -14.96 11.32
N GLU A 153 20.26 -16.11 11.60
CA GLU A 153 20.37 -17.30 10.75
C GLU A 153 19.39 -17.23 9.57
N LYS A 154 18.10 -17.00 9.86
CA LYS A 154 17.03 -17.04 8.86
C LYS A 154 16.73 -15.67 8.24
N GLY A 155 17.26 -14.58 8.79
CA GLY A 155 16.94 -13.24 8.30
C GLY A 155 15.49 -12.85 8.54
N ILE A 156 14.86 -13.37 9.60
CA ILE A 156 13.45 -13.11 9.90
C ILE A 156 13.38 -12.26 11.16
N VAL A 157 12.95 -11.00 10.99
CA VAL A 157 12.80 -10.05 12.10
C VAL A 157 11.33 -9.99 12.45
N VAL A 158 10.98 -10.24 13.72
CA VAL A 158 9.59 -10.19 14.19
C VAL A 158 9.47 -9.19 15.34
N ARG A 159 8.59 -8.21 15.21
CA ARG A 159 8.40 -7.16 16.22
C ARG A 159 6.92 -6.88 16.48
N PHE A 160 6.56 -6.66 17.73
CA PHE A 160 5.26 -6.11 18.11
C PHE A 160 5.22 -4.62 17.79
N ILE A 161 4.20 -4.20 17.04
CA ILE A 161 4.03 -2.83 16.60
C ILE A 161 2.96 -2.16 17.45
N VAL A 162 3.36 -1.10 18.14
CA VAL A 162 2.50 -0.32 19.03
C VAL A 162 2.86 1.15 18.88
N GLY A 163 1.88 2.03 18.86
CA GLY A 163 2.02 3.47 18.95
C GLY A 163 2.10 3.92 20.40
N ARG A 164 1.80 5.19 20.62
CA ARG A 164 1.88 5.84 21.93
C ARG A 164 0.51 6.29 22.39
N SER A 165 0.33 6.46 23.69
CA SER A 165 -0.90 7.03 24.22
C SER A 165 -0.98 8.52 23.88
N ALA A 166 -2.20 9.07 23.90
CA ALA A 166 -2.43 10.50 23.69
C ALA A 166 -1.70 11.34 24.77
N ASN A 167 -1.60 10.81 25.99
CA ASN A 167 -0.91 11.42 27.12
C ASN A 167 0.45 10.75 27.33
N ARG A 168 1.47 11.26 26.67
CA ARG A 168 2.82 10.66 26.68
C ARG A 168 3.33 10.37 28.08
N GLY A 169 3.81 9.14 28.28
CA GLY A 169 4.38 8.69 29.55
C GLY A 169 3.32 8.42 30.63
N ASP A 170 2.06 8.25 30.24
CA ASP A 170 1.02 7.70 31.11
C ASP A 170 1.29 6.23 31.49
N ARG A 171 0.34 5.62 32.20
CA ARG A 171 0.46 4.23 32.63
C ARG A 171 0.57 3.26 31.45
N PHE A 172 -0.16 3.50 30.36
CA PHE A 172 -0.17 2.61 29.20
C PHE A 172 1.18 2.62 28.47
N ASP A 173 1.76 3.80 28.27
CA ASP A 173 3.11 3.94 27.69
C ASP A 173 4.16 3.24 28.58
N ARG A 174 4.10 3.45 29.91
CA ARG A 174 5.05 2.82 30.85
C ARG A 174 4.95 1.31 30.86
N GLU A 175 3.73 0.75 30.81
CA GLU A 175 3.54 -0.71 30.76
C GLU A 175 4.20 -1.33 29.52
N ILE A 176 4.10 -0.67 28.36
CA ILE A 176 4.79 -1.09 27.14
C ILE A 176 6.29 -0.93 27.25
N ASP A 177 6.77 0.22 27.74
CA ASP A 177 8.21 0.48 27.90
C ASP A 177 8.86 -0.52 28.86
N ASP A 178 8.21 -0.84 29.98
CA ASP A 178 8.68 -1.83 30.95
C ASP A 178 8.70 -3.24 30.36
N GLU A 179 7.67 -3.62 29.60
CA GLU A 179 7.64 -4.90 28.89
C GLU A 179 8.78 -4.99 27.86
N ASN A 180 8.96 -3.93 27.06
CA ASN A 180 9.99 -3.89 26.02
C ASN A 180 11.41 -3.91 26.60
N ARG A 181 11.67 -3.29 27.77
CA ARG A 181 12.97 -3.39 28.45
C ARG A 181 13.38 -4.83 28.75
N SER A 182 12.41 -5.71 29.01
CA SER A 182 12.67 -7.11 29.34
C SER A 182 12.70 -8.02 28.11
N THR A 183 11.89 -7.74 27.10
CA THR A 183 11.66 -8.62 25.94
C THR A 183 12.42 -8.20 24.70
N ASN A 184 12.62 -6.89 24.52
CA ASN A 184 13.29 -6.26 23.38
C ASN A 184 12.73 -6.71 22.03
N ASP A 185 11.40 -6.88 21.96
CA ASP A 185 10.67 -7.36 20.78
C ASP A 185 9.63 -6.37 20.26
N PHE A 186 9.66 -5.10 20.69
CA PHE A 186 8.76 -4.06 20.18
C PHE A 186 9.43 -3.12 19.17
N VAL A 187 8.61 -2.56 18.29
CA VAL A 187 8.87 -1.30 17.58
C VAL A 187 7.76 -0.33 17.97
N THR A 188 8.16 0.73 18.67
CA THR A 188 7.23 1.77 19.10
C THR A 188 7.17 2.90 18.08
N LEU A 189 5.97 3.19 17.57
CA LEU A 189 5.73 4.25 16.60
C LEU A 189 5.48 5.58 17.35
N ASP A 190 6.56 6.32 17.61
CA ASP A 190 6.50 7.55 18.40
C ASP A 190 5.71 8.69 17.73
N ASP A 191 5.39 8.61 16.44
CA ASP A 191 4.60 9.60 15.70
C ASP A 191 3.14 9.19 15.49
N HIS A 192 2.70 8.10 16.13
CA HIS A 192 1.34 7.57 16.04
C HIS A 192 0.68 7.46 17.42
N ILE A 193 -0.57 7.89 17.50
CA ILE A 193 -1.40 7.77 18.71
C ILE A 193 -2.26 6.51 18.58
N GLU A 194 -2.16 5.59 19.53
CA GLU A 194 -2.98 4.37 19.51
C GLU A 194 -4.46 4.71 19.68
N SER A 195 -5.26 4.30 18.69
CA SER A 195 -6.72 4.28 18.75
C SER A 195 -7.27 3.26 17.76
N ASP A 196 -8.44 2.70 18.06
CA ASP A 196 -9.09 1.69 17.20
C ASP A 196 -9.49 2.26 15.83
N GLU A 197 -9.74 3.58 15.75
CA GLU A 197 -10.08 4.25 14.49
C GLU A 197 -8.86 4.48 13.58
N GLU A 198 -7.65 4.43 14.13
CA GLU A 198 -6.40 4.74 13.42
C GLU A 198 -5.58 3.49 13.02
N LEU A 199 -6.12 2.27 13.12
CA LEU A 199 -5.44 1.04 12.65
C LEU A 199 -4.84 1.16 11.24
N PRO A 200 -5.56 1.70 10.23
CA PRO A 200 -5.00 1.91 8.89
C PRO A 200 -3.78 2.86 8.88
N MET A 201 -3.82 3.88 9.75
CA MET A 201 -2.71 4.82 9.89
C MET A 201 -1.52 4.12 10.55
N LYS A 202 -1.76 3.31 11.59
CA LYS A 202 -0.74 2.47 12.22
C LYS A 202 -0.05 1.56 11.22
N THR A 203 -0.82 0.85 10.40
CA THR A 203 -0.28 -0.05 9.38
C THR A 203 0.56 0.73 8.35
N LYS A 204 0.08 1.89 7.89
CA LYS A 204 0.85 2.80 7.03
C LYS A 204 2.17 3.24 7.67
N ARG A 205 2.14 3.67 8.93
CA ARG A 205 3.31 4.14 9.69
C ARG A 205 4.31 3.02 9.93
N TYR A 206 3.83 1.82 10.24
CA TYR A 206 4.65 0.63 10.36
C TYR A 206 5.44 0.36 9.08
N PHE A 207 4.77 0.24 7.92
CA PHE A 207 5.50 -0.05 6.67
C PHE A 207 6.49 1.05 6.31
N ALA A 208 6.15 2.32 6.56
CA ALA A 208 7.06 3.44 6.33
C ALA A 208 8.30 3.34 7.24
N ASN A 209 8.10 3.18 8.55
CA ASN A 209 9.18 3.05 9.52
C ASN A 209 10.03 1.80 9.25
N ALA A 210 9.41 0.67 8.93
CA ALA A 210 10.10 -0.58 8.67
C ALA A 210 10.96 -0.49 7.40
N ALA A 211 10.46 0.12 6.32
CA ALA A 211 11.19 0.31 5.07
C ALA A 211 12.41 1.24 5.23
N GLU A 212 12.38 2.16 6.19
CA GLU A 212 13.49 3.07 6.50
C GLU A 212 14.49 2.45 7.49
N THR A 213 14.01 1.68 8.46
CA THR A 213 14.82 1.13 9.54
C THR A 213 15.51 -0.17 9.15
N PHE A 214 14.79 -1.04 8.44
CA PHE A 214 15.25 -2.36 8.04
C PHE A 214 15.34 -2.40 6.53
N ASP A 215 16.51 -2.68 5.97
CA ASP A 215 16.63 -3.01 4.56
C ASP A 215 16.31 -4.50 4.38
N ALA A 216 15.05 -4.86 4.10
CA ALA A 216 14.61 -6.25 3.96
C ALA A 216 13.93 -6.49 2.61
N GLU A 217 13.87 -7.75 2.16
CA GLU A 217 13.22 -8.09 0.87
C GLU A 217 11.68 -8.03 0.96
N PHE A 218 11.12 -8.40 2.10
CA PHE A 218 9.67 -8.38 2.35
C PHE A 218 9.33 -7.73 3.69
N TYR A 219 8.11 -7.21 3.77
CA TYR A 219 7.53 -6.65 5.00
C TYR A 219 6.13 -7.21 5.17
N ALA A 220 5.79 -7.67 6.36
CA ALA A 220 4.52 -8.33 6.64
C ALA A 220 3.78 -7.64 7.78
N LYS A 221 2.47 -7.46 7.62
CA LYS A 221 1.54 -7.07 8.68
C LYS A 221 0.79 -8.30 9.14
N VAL A 222 0.66 -8.47 10.44
CA VAL A 222 0.02 -9.61 11.10
C VAL A 222 -0.76 -9.11 12.32
N ASN A 223 -1.93 -9.65 12.60
CA ASN A 223 -2.62 -9.40 13.88
C ASN A 223 -2.03 -10.23 15.04
N ASP A 224 -2.29 -9.83 16.29
CA ASP A 224 -1.80 -10.53 17.48
C ASP A 224 -2.65 -11.75 17.91
N ASP A 225 -3.70 -12.06 17.16
CA ASP A 225 -4.64 -13.18 17.41
C ASP A 225 -4.51 -14.32 16.39
N ILE A 226 -3.47 -14.32 15.56
CA ILE A 226 -3.21 -15.38 14.57
C ILE A 226 -1.91 -16.15 14.82
N TYR A 227 -1.88 -17.39 14.34
CA TYR A 227 -0.71 -18.26 14.37
C TYR A 227 -0.03 -18.28 12.99
N ILE A 228 1.30 -18.18 12.96
CA ILE A 228 2.08 -18.25 11.74
C ILE A 228 3.11 -19.38 11.83
N ASN A 229 3.15 -20.22 10.79
CA ASN A 229 4.30 -21.09 10.55
C ASN A 229 5.39 -20.31 9.81
N VAL A 230 6.37 -19.81 10.56
CA VAL A 230 7.44 -18.93 10.06
C VAL A 230 8.29 -19.61 8.98
N ASP A 231 8.53 -20.93 9.10
CA ASP A 231 9.34 -21.69 8.13
C ASP A 231 8.63 -21.87 6.79
N THR A 232 7.32 -22.10 6.84
CA THR A 232 6.50 -22.20 5.62
C THR A 232 6.37 -20.84 4.96
N LEU A 233 6.21 -19.77 5.75
CA LEU A 233 6.17 -18.41 5.25
C LEU A 233 7.48 -18.04 4.55
N SER A 234 8.63 -18.32 5.17
CA SER A 234 9.94 -17.99 4.58
C SER A 234 10.17 -18.73 3.27
N ALA A 235 9.89 -20.05 3.23
CA ALA A 235 10.02 -20.84 2.00
C ALA A 235 9.11 -20.31 0.88
N MET A 236 7.89 -19.88 1.21
CA MET A 236 6.97 -19.28 0.23
C MET A 236 7.52 -17.95 -0.30
N LEU A 237 8.05 -17.08 0.56
CA LEU A 237 8.60 -15.78 0.15
C LEU A 237 9.84 -15.92 -0.71
N GLU A 238 10.69 -16.91 -0.47
CA GLU A 238 11.86 -17.21 -1.32
C GLU A 238 11.46 -17.49 -2.78
N THR A 239 10.30 -18.10 -3.04
CA THR A 239 9.81 -18.32 -4.41
C THR A 239 9.36 -17.05 -5.14
N HIS A 240 9.27 -15.92 -4.43
CA HIS A 240 8.84 -14.63 -4.97
C HIS A 240 9.95 -13.58 -4.96
N TRP A 241 11.19 -13.95 -4.61
CA TRP A 241 12.31 -13.01 -4.45
C TRP A 241 12.66 -12.24 -5.73
N ASP A 242 12.39 -12.83 -6.90
CA ASP A 242 12.68 -12.26 -8.22
C ASP A 242 11.63 -11.23 -8.67
N LYS A 243 10.50 -11.14 -7.96
CA LYS A 243 9.37 -10.27 -8.32
C LYS A 243 9.42 -8.99 -7.48
N PRO A 244 9.67 -7.82 -8.09
CA PRO A 244 9.90 -6.60 -7.32
C PRO A 244 8.64 -5.98 -6.73
N ARG A 245 7.47 -6.22 -7.31
CA ARG A 245 6.18 -5.63 -6.90
C ARG A 245 5.20 -6.72 -6.54
N VAL A 246 5.29 -7.18 -5.30
CA VAL A 246 4.51 -8.28 -4.78
C VAL A 246 3.65 -7.79 -3.62
N TYR A 247 2.39 -8.20 -3.66
CA TYR A 247 1.42 -8.03 -2.59
C TYR A 247 0.73 -9.38 -2.41
N ILE A 248 0.94 -10.02 -1.26
CA ILE A 248 0.51 -11.38 -0.96
C ILE A 248 -0.39 -11.35 0.28
N GLY A 249 -1.47 -12.11 0.24
CA GLY A 249 -2.35 -12.35 1.37
C GLY A 249 -3.58 -13.11 0.90
N CYS A 250 -4.54 -13.31 1.79
CA CYS A 250 -5.83 -13.89 1.42
C CYS A 250 -6.63 -12.85 0.64
N MET A 251 -6.52 -12.86 -0.69
CA MET A 251 -7.12 -11.85 -1.56
C MET A 251 -8.64 -12.00 -1.62
N LYS A 252 -9.37 -10.97 -1.18
CA LYS A 252 -10.82 -10.83 -1.24
C LYS A 252 -11.21 -9.73 -2.23
N SER A 253 -12.43 -9.84 -2.72
CA SER A 253 -13.16 -8.79 -3.44
C SER A 253 -14.64 -9.04 -3.18
N GLY A 254 -15.39 -7.98 -2.96
CA GLY A 254 -16.79 -8.06 -2.53
C GLY A 254 -17.50 -6.73 -2.70
N GLU A 255 -18.78 -6.70 -2.36
CA GLU A 255 -19.62 -5.51 -2.46
C GLU A 255 -19.21 -4.44 -1.43
N VAL A 256 -19.24 -3.16 -1.84
CA VAL A 256 -19.05 -2.04 -0.92
C VAL A 256 -20.37 -1.77 -0.21
N PHE A 257 -20.36 -1.82 1.12
CA PHE A 257 -21.55 -1.56 1.92
C PHE A 257 -21.82 -0.06 1.98
N SER A 258 -22.67 0.45 1.08
CA SER A 258 -23.07 1.86 1.00
C SER A 258 -24.26 2.22 1.91
N GLU A 259 -24.87 1.25 2.58
CA GLU A 259 -26.02 1.48 3.46
C GLU A 259 -25.57 1.86 4.88
N ALA A 260 -25.96 3.04 5.36
CA ALA A 260 -25.54 3.57 6.67
C ALA A 260 -25.96 2.71 7.87
N THR A 261 -26.96 1.85 7.71
CA THR A 261 -27.46 0.92 8.72
C THR A 261 -26.64 -0.36 8.81
N HIS A 262 -25.76 -0.62 7.84
CA HIS A 262 -24.94 -1.82 7.81
C HIS A 262 -23.75 -1.69 8.75
N LYS A 263 -23.41 -2.77 9.47
CA LYS A 263 -22.27 -2.80 10.42
C LYS A 263 -20.94 -2.37 9.77
N TRP A 264 -20.79 -2.69 8.49
CA TRP A 264 -19.58 -2.44 7.71
C TRP A 264 -19.74 -1.27 6.74
N TYR A 265 -20.66 -0.33 7.03
CA TYR A 265 -20.87 0.86 6.21
C TYR A 265 -19.55 1.58 5.94
N GLU A 266 -19.30 1.88 4.67
CA GLU A 266 -18.14 2.62 4.22
C GLU A 266 -18.54 4.07 3.89
N PRO A 267 -18.20 5.07 4.73
CA PRO A 267 -18.56 6.47 4.50
C PRO A 267 -18.07 7.01 3.15
N ASP A 268 -16.94 6.49 2.68
CA ASP A 268 -16.29 6.89 1.43
C ASP A 268 -16.59 5.94 0.27
N TRP A 269 -17.72 5.21 0.31
CA TRP A 269 -18.09 4.21 -0.70
C TRP A 269 -18.09 4.76 -2.15
N TRP A 270 -18.38 6.05 -2.31
CA TRP A 270 -18.43 6.75 -3.59
C TRP A 270 -17.06 6.93 -4.25
N LYS A 271 -15.96 6.70 -3.51
CA LYS A 271 -14.59 6.78 -4.03
C LYS A 271 -14.11 5.48 -4.66
N PHE A 272 -14.82 4.37 -4.49
CA PHE A 272 -14.45 3.08 -5.08
C PHE A 272 -14.99 2.97 -6.51
N GLY A 273 -14.17 2.44 -7.43
CA GLY A 273 -14.32 2.51 -8.89
C GLY A 273 -15.74 2.52 -9.44
N ASP A 274 -16.39 1.36 -9.51
CA ASP A 274 -17.76 1.23 -10.03
C ASP A 274 -18.85 1.61 -9.00
N GLY A 275 -18.44 2.11 -7.82
CA GLY A 275 -19.29 2.44 -6.68
C GLY A 275 -19.95 1.23 -6.02
N LYS A 276 -19.62 0.01 -6.46
CA LYS A 276 -20.34 -1.23 -6.07
C LYS A 276 -19.43 -2.27 -5.46
N SER A 277 -18.17 -2.35 -5.89
CA SER A 277 -17.25 -3.40 -5.46
C SER A 277 -15.92 -2.85 -4.94
N TYR A 278 -15.41 -3.48 -3.88
CA TYR A 278 -14.05 -3.22 -3.41
C TYR A 278 -13.07 -3.73 -4.46
N PHE A 279 -12.01 -2.93 -4.69
CA PHE A 279 -10.84 -3.42 -5.40
C PHE A 279 -10.30 -4.67 -4.70
N ARG A 280 -9.65 -5.55 -5.45
CA ARG A 280 -9.07 -6.76 -4.89
C ARG A 280 -7.99 -6.41 -3.86
N HIS A 281 -8.19 -6.87 -2.63
CA HIS A 281 -7.32 -6.56 -1.49
C HIS A 281 -7.08 -7.81 -0.63
N ALA A 282 -5.99 -7.86 0.12
CA ALA A 282 -5.78 -8.91 1.09
C ALA A 282 -6.62 -8.64 2.35
N SER A 283 -7.07 -9.71 3.01
CA SER A 283 -7.70 -9.62 4.32
C SER A 283 -6.79 -8.97 5.36
N GLY A 284 -7.39 -8.26 6.30
CA GLY A 284 -6.66 -7.55 7.34
C GLY A 284 -5.89 -8.41 8.33
N GLU A 285 -6.18 -9.71 8.45
CA GLU A 285 -5.48 -10.59 9.40
C GLU A 285 -3.98 -10.67 9.12
N MET A 286 -3.61 -10.82 7.84
CA MET A 286 -2.22 -10.92 7.42
C MET A 286 -2.04 -10.58 5.94
N PHE A 287 -1.01 -9.78 5.65
CA PHE A 287 -0.52 -9.59 4.29
C PHE A 287 0.97 -9.23 4.26
N VAL A 288 1.60 -9.49 3.12
CA VAL A 288 3.03 -9.25 2.86
C VAL A 288 3.19 -8.37 1.62
N VAL A 289 4.10 -7.41 1.68
CA VAL A 289 4.49 -6.55 0.56
C VAL A 289 5.99 -6.69 0.31
N SER A 290 6.40 -6.59 -0.95
CA SER A 290 7.82 -6.54 -1.30
C SER A 290 8.46 -5.21 -0.92
N ARG A 291 9.79 -5.21 -0.88
CA ARG A 291 10.63 -4.01 -0.66
C ARG A 291 10.22 -2.82 -1.50
N ALA A 292 10.00 -2.99 -2.81
CA ALA A 292 9.62 -1.85 -3.66
C ALA A 292 8.24 -1.28 -3.28
N VAL A 293 7.30 -2.13 -2.88
CA VAL A 293 5.97 -1.67 -2.44
C VAL A 293 6.07 -0.97 -1.09
N ALA A 294 6.86 -1.49 -0.15
CA ALA A 294 7.08 -0.84 1.14
C ALA A 294 7.81 0.52 1.00
N GLN A 295 8.82 0.61 0.14
CA GLN A 295 9.49 1.87 -0.20
C GLN A 295 8.52 2.86 -0.84
N PHE A 296 7.65 2.40 -1.74
CA PHE A 296 6.61 3.24 -2.32
C PHE A 296 5.65 3.77 -1.24
N ILE A 297 5.24 2.93 -0.28
CA ILE A 297 4.43 3.35 0.87
C ILE A 297 5.17 4.39 1.71
N SER A 298 6.45 4.19 2.03
CA SER A 298 7.28 5.16 2.77
C SER A 298 7.32 6.51 2.06
N ILE A 299 7.68 6.56 0.78
CA ILE A 299 7.78 7.81 0.02
C ILE A 299 6.39 8.49 -0.07
N ASN A 300 5.35 7.73 -0.42
CA ASN A 300 4.00 8.25 -0.56
C ASN A 300 3.35 8.61 0.79
N SER A 301 3.90 8.13 1.92
CA SER A 301 3.37 8.45 3.23
C SER A 301 3.40 9.94 3.54
N LEU A 302 4.36 10.65 2.92
CA LEU A 302 4.58 12.09 3.01
C LEU A 302 3.62 12.93 2.16
N PHE A 303 2.94 12.34 1.16
CA PHE A 303 2.27 13.12 0.11
C PHE A 303 0.76 12.94 -0.03
N SER A 304 0.12 11.86 0.47
CA SER A 304 -1.25 11.53 0.01
C SER A 304 -2.27 11.08 1.06
N VAL A 305 -3.47 11.65 0.92
CA VAL A 305 -4.76 11.29 1.55
C VAL A 305 -5.34 9.99 0.95
N LEU A 306 -5.01 9.66 -0.30
CA LEU A 306 -5.57 8.50 -1.01
C LEU A 306 -5.14 7.15 -0.43
N MET A 307 -3.94 7.09 0.17
CA MET A 307 -3.41 5.87 0.77
C MET A 307 -4.14 5.49 2.07
N HIS A 308 -4.78 6.46 2.73
CA HIS A 308 -5.60 6.22 3.92
C HIS A 308 -6.80 5.33 3.56
N MET A 309 -7.45 5.59 2.42
CA MET A 309 -8.59 4.81 1.94
C MET A 309 -8.21 3.38 1.53
N MET A 310 -7.04 3.20 0.90
CA MET A 310 -6.56 1.86 0.57
C MET A 310 -6.26 1.06 1.85
N MET A 311 -5.56 1.66 2.81
CA MET A 311 -5.27 1.05 4.11
C MET A 311 -6.52 0.80 4.95
N LEU A 312 -7.55 1.66 4.86
CA LEU A 312 -8.84 1.47 5.54
C LEU A 312 -9.50 0.16 5.12
N VAL A 313 -9.51 -0.11 3.81
CA VAL A 313 -10.01 -1.37 3.27
C VAL A 313 -9.14 -2.55 3.70
N LEU A 314 -7.82 -2.37 3.79
CA LEU A 314 -6.91 -3.44 4.22
C LEU A 314 -7.08 -3.82 5.69
N ASP A 315 -7.44 -2.89 6.58
CA ASP A 315 -7.53 -3.18 8.01
C ASP A 315 -8.95 -3.53 8.48
N ARG A 316 -10.00 -3.11 7.76
CA ARG A 316 -11.41 -3.34 8.16
C ARG A 316 -12.07 -4.57 7.51
N GLY A 317 -11.46 -5.21 6.50
CA GLY A 317 -12.02 -6.36 5.74
C GLY A 317 -11.38 -7.72 5.99
#